data_AF-A0A951ZHM9-F1
#
_entry.id   AF-A0A951ZHM9-F1
#
_cell.length_a   1.000
_cell.length_b   1.000
_cell.length_c   1.000
_cell.angle_alpha   90.00
_cell.angle_beta   90.00
_cell.angle_gamma   90.00
#
_symmetry.space_group_name_H-M   'P 1'
#
loop_
_entity.id
_entity.type
_entity.pdbx_description
1 polymer ?
#
loop_
_entity_poly.entity_id
_entity_poly.type
_entity_poly.pdbx_seq_one_letter_code
_entity_poly.pdbx_strand_id
1 'polypeptide(L)'
;MTLTGPAEALDKATAVAQRMLDAARQRTAFDADDVLRYSMEGPVGGEGAPERLVLPGVRKIIQPKTAGQAQYLRALFESDIVVGIGPAGTGKTYLAVAAAVDMLSRKRVRRIVLARPAVEAGESLGFLPGDMQAKVDPYLRPLYDALEDMMPPERMQRALESRTIEIAPLAYMRGRTLGDSFVILDEAQNATSLQMKMFLTRLGVNSRAVITGDKTQIDLPNRADSGLTQVERFLPGFDGIAFHYFSDADVIRHRLVREIVKAYAADAEQAP
;
A
#
# COMPACT_ATOMS: atom_id res chain seq x y z
N MET A 1 28.16 -16.66 16.96
CA MET A 1 27.72 -17.41 15.77
C MET A 1 28.93 -17.61 14.90
N THR A 2 29.16 -18.84 14.44
CA THR A 2 30.31 -19.20 13.58
C THR A 2 29.76 -19.72 12.26
N LEU A 3 30.16 -19.11 11.14
CA LEU A 3 29.77 -19.53 9.79
C LEU A 3 30.95 -20.23 9.13
N THR A 4 30.71 -21.34 8.43
CA THR A 4 31.73 -22.12 7.72
C THR A 4 31.21 -22.57 6.36
N GLY A 5 32.01 -22.40 5.30
CA GLY A 5 31.65 -22.79 3.95
C GLY A 5 32.54 -22.14 2.88
N PRO A 6 32.22 -22.34 1.59
CA PRO A 6 32.90 -21.68 0.46
C PRO A 6 32.80 -20.15 0.56
N ALA A 7 33.85 -19.42 0.16
CA ALA A 7 33.96 -17.96 0.34
C ALA A 7 32.73 -17.20 -0.19
N GLU A 8 32.25 -17.53 -1.38
CA GLU A 8 31.09 -16.86 -2.01
C GLU A 8 29.77 -17.09 -1.24
N ALA A 9 29.61 -18.27 -0.61
CA ALA A 9 28.47 -18.56 0.24
C ALA A 9 28.61 -17.90 1.62
N LEU A 10 29.84 -17.77 2.12
CA LEU A 10 30.15 -17.16 3.41
C LEU A 10 29.80 -15.67 3.43
N ASP A 11 30.09 -14.93 2.35
CA ASP A 11 29.78 -13.49 2.26
C ASP A 11 28.27 -13.24 2.31
N LYS A 12 27.49 -14.00 1.52
CA LYS A 12 26.02 -13.93 1.53
C LYS A 12 25.45 -14.33 2.90
N ALA A 13 25.92 -15.43 3.47
CA ALA A 13 25.47 -15.90 4.78
C ALA A 13 25.82 -14.91 5.90
N THR A 14 26.97 -14.26 5.83
CA THR A 14 27.38 -13.24 6.80
C THR A 14 26.47 -12.02 6.74
N ALA A 15 26.16 -11.53 5.53
CA ALA A 15 25.22 -10.42 5.35
C ALA A 15 23.81 -10.73 5.91
N VAL A 16 23.30 -11.93 5.67
CA VAL A 16 22.02 -12.41 6.22
C VAL A 16 22.06 -12.48 7.75
N ALA A 17 23.10 -13.10 8.30
CA ALA A 17 23.29 -13.24 9.73
C ALA A 17 23.37 -11.89 10.45
N GLN A 18 24.07 -10.92 9.86
CA GLN A 18 24.17 -9.55 10.36
C GLN A 18 22.77 -8.93 10.49
N ARG A 19 21.92 -9.06 9.45
CA ARG A 19 20.55 -8.54 9.47
C ARG A 19 19.67 -9.20 10.52
N MET A 20 19.79 -10.51 10.70
CA MET A 20 19.07 -11.23 11.76
C MET A 20 19.51 -10.76 13.15
N LEU A 21 20.81 -10.56 13.35
CA LEU A 21 21.36 -10.04 14.60
C LEU A 21 20.90 -8.60 14.88
N ASP A 22 20.89 -7.75 13.86
CA ASP A 22 20.41 -6.37 14.00
C ASP A 22 18.90 -6.31 14.26
N ALA A 23 18.11 -7.15 13.60
CA ALA A 23 16.68 -7.31 13.89
C ALA A 23 16.45 -7.78 15.34
N ALA A 24 17.20 -8.78 15.80
CA ALA A 24 17.12 -9.29 17.17
C ALA A 24 17.51 -8.23 18.21
N ARG A 25 18.61 -7.49 17.98
CA ARG A 25 19.06 -6.37 18.83
C ARG A 25 17.99 -5.29 18.93
N GLN A 26 17.30 -5.00 17.84
CA GLN A 26 16.24 -4.01 17.75
C GLN A 26 14.86 -4.57 18.17
N ARG A 27 14.81 -5.78 18.76
CA ARG A 27 13.59 -6.50 19.19
C ARG A 27 12.53 -6.61 18.08
N THR A 28 12.98 -6.72 16.84
CA THR A 28 12.12 -6.96 15.68
C THR A 28 11.88 -8.45 15.54
N ALA A 29 10.61 -8.85 15.50
CA ALA A 29 10.25 -10.20 15.09
C ALA A 29 10.55 -10.37 13.60
N PHE A 30 11.15 -11.50 13.23
CA PHE A 30 11.38 -11.92 11.85
C PHE A 30 11.01 -13.40 11.71
N ASP A 31 10.59 -13.79 10.52
CA ASP A 31 10.22 -15.17 10.19
C ASP A 31 11.13 -15.77 9.11
N ALA A 32 10.83 -17.00 8.68
CA ALA A 32 11.61 -17.68 7.66
C ALA A 32 11.57 -16.95 6.30
N ASP A 33 10.46 -16.27 5.98
CA ASP A 33 10.34 -15.48 4.74
C ASP A 33 11.22 -14.23 4.80
N ASP A 34 11.38 -13.61 5.98
CA ASP A 34 12.31 -12.50 6.20
C ASP A 34 13.77 -12.93 6.02
N VAL A 35 14.15 -14.11 6.52
CA VAL A 35 15.52 -14.66 6.36
C VAL A 35 15.81 -14.98 4.88
N LEU A 36 14.85 -15.59 4.17
CA LEU A 36 14.97 -15.83 2.73
C LEU A 36 15.14 -14.52 1.95
N ARG A 37 14.42 -13.45 2.35
CA ARG A 37 14.56 -12.13 1.73
C ARG A 37 15.95 -11.54 1.95
N TYR A 38 16.47 -11.58 3.17
CA TYR A 38 17.83 -11.10 3.45
C TYR A 38 18.88 -11.77 2.55
N SER A 39 18.65 -13.01 2.13
CA SER A 39 19.56 -13.74 1.24
C SER A 39 19.45 -13.33 -0.23
N MET A 40 18.32 -12.76 -0.65
CA MET A 40 18.11 -12.31 -2.04
C MET A 40 18.52 -10.84 -2.23
N GLU A 41 18.38 -10.02 -1.20
CA GLU A 41 18.79 -8.61 -1.20
C GLU A 41 20.30 -8.52 -0.90
N GLY A 42 21.11 -8.14 -1.89
CA GLY A 42 22.55 -7.87 -1.72
C GLY A 42 22.87 -6.85 -0.61
N PRO A 43 24.16 -6.61 -0.27
CA PRO A 43 24.53 -5.73 0.85
C PRO A 43 23.88 -4.35 0.72
N VAL A 44 23.06 -3.97 1.72
CA VAL A 44 22.37 -2.68 1.75
C VAL A 44 23.37 -1.64 2.25
N GLY A 45 23.97 -0.90 1.32
CA GLY A 45 24.54 0.41 1.60
C GLY A 45 23.41 1.43 1.61
N GLY A 46 23.03 1.91 2.79
CA GLY A 46 22.02 2.96 2.95
C GLY A 46 21.83 3.33 4.41
N GLU A 47 22.35 4.49 4.81
CA GLU A 47 22.12 5.06 6.13
C GLU A 47 20.63 5.36 6.35
N GLY A 48 20.17 5.08 7.56
CA GLY A 48 18.79 5.32 8.02
C GLY A 48 18.06 4.03 8.32
N ALA A 49 17.87 3.73 9.61
CA ALA A 49 17.04 2.63 10.06
C ALA A 49 15.68 2.65 9.34
N PRO A 50 15.11 1.48 8.98
CA PRO A 50 13.79 1.43 8.35
C PRO A 50 12.78 2.17 9.24
N GLU A 51 11.99 3.05 8.64
CA GLU A 51 10.99 3.83 9.35
C GLU A 51 9.93 2.87 9.93
N ARG A 52 9.91 2.72 11.26
CA ARG A 52 9.03 1.78 11.96
C ARG A 52 7.79 2.51 12.44
N LEU A 53 6.62 1.97 12.12
CA LEU A 53 5.35 2.45 12.65
C LEU A 53 4.94 1.59 13.83
N VAL A 54 4.93 2.22 15.01
CA VAL A 54 4.42 1.63 16.25
C VAL A 54 3.03 2.19 16.50
N LEU A 55 2.01 1.40 16.19
CA LEU A 55 0.62 1.83 16.28
C LEU A 55 0.06 1.59 17.70
N PRO A 56 -0.57 2.60 18.35
CA PRO A 56 -1.00 2.43 19.73
C PRO A 56 -2.08 1.37 19.89
N GLY A 57 -1.83 0.41 20.78
CA GLY A 57 -2.75 -0.69 21.09
C GLY A 57 -2.58 -1.92 20.20
N VAL A 58 -1.71 -1.87 19.20
CA VAL A 58 -1.40 -3.01 18.32
C VAL A 58 -0.03 -3.57 18.68
N ARG A 59 0.06 -4.89 18.88
CA ARG A 59 1.34 -5.57 19.20
C ARG A 59 2.26 -5.70 17.98
N LYS A 60 1.67 -5.72 16.78
CA LYS A 60 2.36 -5.85 15.50
C LYS A 60 3.04 -4.52 15.14
N ILE A 61 4.36 -4.54 14.98
CA ILE A 61 5.12 -3.40 14.44
C ILE A 61 4.99 -3.46 12.92
N ILE A 62 4.56 -2.38 12.30
CA ILE A 62 4.52 -2.26 10.84
C ILE A 62 5.82 -1.60 10.39
N GLN A 63 6.58 -2.30 9.56
CA GLN A 63 7.85 -1.82 9.05
C GLN A 63 8.02 -2.21 7.58
N PRO A 64 8.68 -1.35 6.78
CA PRO A 64 9.01 -1.70 5.41
C PRO A 64 9.92 -2.93 5.40
N LYS A 65 9.65 -3.82 4.46
CA LYS A 65 10.40 -5.07 4.27
C LYS A 65 11.50 -4.93 3.21
N THR A 66 11.37 -3.96 2.30
CA THR A 66 12.33 -3.68 1.24
C THR A 66 12.79 -2.22 1.28
N ALA A 67 13.89 -1.91 0.59
CA ALA A 67 14.36 -0.53 0.43
C ALA A 67 13.33 0.34 -0.30
N GLY A 68 12.65 -0.18 -1.33
CA GLY A 68 11.59 0.53 -2.04
C GLY A 68 10.42 0.88 -1.12
N GLN A 69 9.93 -0.07 -0.33
CA GLN A 69 8.91 0.18 0.70
C GLN A 69 9.34 1.24 1.72
N ALA A 70 10.62 1.27 2.11
CA ALA A 70 11.12 2.28 3.04
C ALA A 70 11.14 3.69 2.41
N GLN A 71 11.53 3.80 1.14
CA GLN A 71 11.47 5.06 0.39
C GLN A 71 10.04 5.54 0.19
N TYR A 72 9.11 4.62 -0.12
CA TYR A 72 7.69 4.94 -0.20
C TYR A 72 7.17 5.50 1.11
N LEU A 73 7.49 4.84 2.23
CA LEU A 73 7.02 5.26 3.54
C LEU A 73 7.52 6.67 3.91
N ARG A 74 8.80 6.99 3.61
CA ARG A 74 9.33 8.35 3.78
C ARG A 74 8.56 9.37 2.94
N ALA A 75 8.31 9.06 1.66
CA ALA A 75 7.55 9.95 0.77
C ALA A 75 6.16 10.27 1.32
N LEU A 76 5.48 9.29 1.96
CA LEU A 76 4.18 9.50 2.61
C LEU A 76 4.23 10.55 3.74
N PHE A 77 5.35 10.64 4.46
CA PHE A 77 5.55 11.61 5.55
C PHE A 77 6.05 12.97 5.09
N GLU A 78 6.70 13.04 3.93
CA GLU A 78 7.37 14.26 3.44
C GLU A 78 6.54 15.03 2.40
N SER A 79 5.69 14.35 1.61
CA SER A 79 4.91 14.96 0.53
C SER A 79 3.44 15.14 0.88
N ASP A 80 2.77 16.09 0.21
CA ASP A 80 1.34 16.33 0.34
C ASP A 80 0.52 15.34 -0.49
N ILE A 81 1.01 14.99 -1.69
CA ILE A 81 0.42 13.97 -2.55
C ILE A 81 1.49 12.92 -2.89
N VAL A 82 1.16 11.65 -2.71
CA VAL A 82 2.02 10.54 -3.13
C VAL A 82 1.27 9.62 -4.10
N VAL A 83 1.86 9.38 -5.26
CA VAL A 83 1.35 8.41 -6.24
C VAL A 83 2.21 7.15 -6.18
N GLY A 84 1.68 6.09 -5.59
CA GLY A 84 2.33 4.79 -5.45
C GLY A 84 1.86 3.81 -6.53
N ILE A 85 2.73 3.50 -7.49
CA ILE A 85 2.41 2.64 -8.64
C ILE A 85 3.19 1.34 -8.55
N GLY A 86 2.52 0.20 -8.68
CA GLY A 86 3.19 -1.06 -8.93
C GLY A 86 2.37 -2.29 -8.57
N PRO A 87 2.96 -3.50 -8.68
CA PRO A 87 2.22 -4.74 -8.67
C PRO A 87 1.49 -5.04 -7.36
N ALA A 88 0.53 -5.97 -7.41
CA ALA A 88 -0.14 -6.48 -6.22
C ALA A 88 0.86 -7.19 -5.27
N GLY A 89 0.71 -6.95 -3.97
CA GLY A 89 1.61 -7.52 -2.94
C GLY A 89 2.88 -6.73 -2.65
N THR A 90 3.05 -5.55 -3.26
CA THR A 90 4.16 -4.60 -2.96
C THR A 90 3.98 -3.83 -1.66
N GLY A 91 2.79 -3.89 -1.06
CA GLY A 91 2.47 -3.19 0.19
C GLY A 91 2.02 -1.73 0.02
N LYS A 92 1.86 -1.23 -1.22
CA LYS A 92 1.47 0.16 -1.52
C LYS A 92 0.29 0.67 -0.68
N THR A 93 -0.85 -0.02 -0.73
CA THR A 93 -2.05 0.38 0.03
C THR A 93 -1.88 0.14 1.53
N TYR A 94 -1.29 -0.99 1.91
CA TYR A 94 -1.08 -1.34 3.32
C TYR A 94 -0.20 -0.32 4.06
N LEU A 95 0.93 0.08 3.47
CA LEU A 95 1.83 1.08 4.05
C LEU A 95 1.19 2.47 4.07
N ALA A 96 0.38 2.81 3.06
CA ALA A 96 -0.38 4.07 3.05
C ALA A 96 -1.39 4.14 4.20
N VAL A 97 -2.18 3.08 4.42
CA VAL A 97 -3.13 3.02 5.55
C VAL A 97 -2.37 3.06 6.88
N ALA A 98 -1.24 2.38 7.00
CA ALA A 98 -0.41 2.41 8.21
C ALA A 98 0.09 3.83 8.53
N ALA A 99 0.58 4.55 7.53
CA ALA A 99 0.99 5.95 7.68
C ALA A 99 -0.20 6.85 8.07
N ALA A 100 -1.38 6.64 7.49
CA ALA A 100 -2.59 7.37 7.83
C ALA A 100 -2.99 7.16 9.31
N VAL A 101 -2.98 5.91 9.78
CA VAL A 101 -3.29 5.56 11.18
C VAL A 101 -2.24 6.14 12.14
N ASP A 102 -0.96 6.09 11.79
CA ASP A 102 0.11 6.73 12.58
C ASP A 102 -0.15 8.24 12.70
N MET A 103 -0.36 8.94 11.58
CA MET A 103 -0.63 10.38 11.56
C MET A 103 -1.89 10.76 12.35
N LEU A 104 -2.96 9.97 12.25
CA LEU A 104 -4.18 10.16 13.04
C LEU A 104 -3.88 10.00 14.54
N SER A 105 -3.13 8.96 14.91
CA SER A 105 -2.78 8.69 16.30
C SER A 105 -1.90 9.79 16.92
N ARG A 106 -1.03 10.41 16.12
CA ARG A 106 -0.19 11.55 16.47
C ARG A 106 -0.88 12.90 16.32
N LYS A 107 -2.18 12.91 16.01
CA LYS A 107 -2.99 14.13 15.79
C LYS A 107 -2.45 15.06 14.70
N ARG A 108 -1.68 14.52 13.75
CA ARG A 108 -1.20 15.26 12.55
C ARG A 108 -2.32 15.48 11.54
N VAL A 109 -3.28 14.56 11.50
CA VAL A 109 -4.55 14.70 10.77
C VAL A 109 -5.71 14.43 11.72
N ARG A 110 -6.89 14.95 11.38
CA ARG A 110 -8.12 14.76 12.17
C ARG A 110 -8.98 13.63 11.64
N ARG A 111 -8.85 13.27 10.36
CA ARG A 111 -9.67 12.25 9.70
C ARG A 111 -8.85 11.41 8.72
N ILE A 112 -9.29 10.17 8.50
CA ILE A 112 -8.82 9.30 7.41
C ILE A 112 -10.01 9.04 6.48
N VAL A 113 -9.80 9.19 5.17
CA VAL A 113 -10.81 8.84 4.16
C VAL A 113 -10.19 7.86 3.18
N LEU A 114 -10.72 6.65 3.12
CA LEU A 114 -10.31 5.60 2.20
C LEU A 114 -11.37 5.47 1.11
N ALA A 115 -10.97 5.67 -0.13
CA ALA A 115 -11.83 5.62 -1.29
C ALA A 115 -11.33 4.60 -2.30
N ARG A 116 -12.26 3.90 -2.94
CA ARG A 116 -11.97 2.98 -4.06
C ARG A 116 -12.99 3.21 -5.19
N PRO A 117 -12.59 3.23 -6.46
CA PRO A 117 -13.53 3.25 -7.58
C PRO A 117 -14.38 1.97 -7.56
N ALA A 118 -15.69 2.12 -7.72
CA ALA A 118 -16.56 0.98 -7.99
C ALA A 118 -16.44 0.64 -9.47
N VAL A 119 -15.75 -0.46 -9.79
CA VAL A 119 -15.65 -0.99 -11.16
C VAL A 119 -16.11 -2.44 -11.14
N GLU A 120 -16.96 -2.78 -12.11
CA GLU A 120 -17.50 -4.13 -12.31
C GLU A 120 -16.40 -5.03 -12.91
N ALA A 121 -15.45 -5.46 -12.09
CA ALA A 121 -14.44 -6.42 -12.51
C ALA A 121 -15.05 -7.85 -12.47
N GLY A 122 -15.59 -8.29 -13.60
CA GLY A 122 -16.01 -9.68 -13.82
C GLY A 122 -17.47 -10.03 -13.48
N GLU A 123 -18.07 -9.40 -12.47
CA GLU A 123 -19.50 -9.52 -12.15
C GLU A 123 -20.15 -8.13 -12.11
N SER A 124 -21.30 -7.95 -12.76
CA SER A 124 -21.99 -6.66 -12.67
C SER A 124 -22.49 -6.44 -11.25
N LEU A 125 -22.24 -5.24 -10.71
CA LEU A 125 -22.74 -4.76 -9.42
C LEU A 125 -24.28 -4.91 -9.31
N GLY A 126 -24.97 -5.01 -10.46
CA GLY A 126 -26.38 -5.35 -10.55
C GLY A 126 -26.78 -6.69 -9.91
N PHE A 127 -25.90 -7.72 -9.94
CA PHE A 127 -26.22 -9.10 -9.56
C PHE A 127 -26.01 -9.44 -8.08
N LEU A 128 -25.25 -8.63 -7.34
CA LEU A 128 -25.07 -8.87 -5.91
C LEU A 128 -26.39 -8.61 -5.15
N PRO A 129 -26.86 -9.50 -4.26
CA PRO A 129 -28.08 -9.28 -3.50
C PRO A 129 -27.89 -8.15 -2.47
N GLY A 130 -28.96 -7.41 -2.17
CA GLY A 130 -28.98 -6.38 -1.12
C GLY A 130 -29.13 -4.95 -1.64
N ASP A 131 -29.03 -3.98 -0.72
CA ASP A 131 -29.05 -2.55 -1.06
C ASP A 131 -27.74 -2.11 -1.74
N MET A 132 -27.70 -0.86 -2.21
CA MET A 132 -26.53 -0.34 -2.93
C MET A 132 -25.25 -0.39 -2.09
N GLN A 133 -25.36 -0.33 -0.76
CA GLN A 133 -24.21 -0.42 0.15
C GLN A 133 -23.68 -1.86 0.22
N ALA A 134 -24.57 -2.83 0.44
CA ALA A 134 -24.22 -4.25 0.45
C ALA A 134 -23.55 -4.71 -0.85
N LYS A 135 -23.91 -4.09 -1.97
CA LYS A 135 -23.31 -4.36 -3.29
C LYS A 135 -21.88 -3.83 -3.44
N VAL A 136 -21.52 -2.72 -2.78
CA VAL A 136 -20.18 -2.13 -2.88
C VAL A 136 -19.22 -2.61 -1.79
N ASP A 137 -19.75 -3.08 -0.67
CA ASP A 137 -18.97 -3.55 0.48
C ASP A 137 -17.90 -4.60 0.14
N PRO A 138 -18.14 -5.61 -0.72
CA PRO A 138 -17.09 -6.57 -1.10
C PRO A 138 -15.84 -5.92 -1.69
N TYR A 139 -16.00 -4.84 -2.48
CA TYR A 139 -14.90 -4.10 -3.08
C TYR A 139 -14.13 -3.27 -2.05
N LEU A 140 -14.79 -2.86 -0.98
CA LEU A 140 -14.19 -2.07 0.10
C LEU A 140 -13.54 -2.95 1.17
N ARG A 141 -13.86 -4.25 1.22
CA ARG A 141 -13.38 -5.19 2.25
C ARG A 141 -11.86 -5.17 2.47
N PRO A 142 -11.00 -5.14 1.43
CA PRO A 142 -9.55 -5.07 1.65
C PRO A 142 -9.08 -3.85 2.46
N LEU A 143 -9.82 -2.74 2.40
CA LEU A 143 -9.52 -1.54 3.20
C LEU A 143 -9.94 -1.72 4.66
N TYR A 144 -11.03 -2.44 4.93
CA TYR A 144 -11.42 -2.84 6.28
C TYR A 144 -10.38 -3.78 6.89
N ASP A 145 -9.98 -4.81 6.16
CA ASP A 145 -8.99 -5.78 6.62
C ASP A 145 -7.64 -5.10 6.95
N ALA A 146 -7.22 -4.12 6.14
CA ALA A 146 -6.01 -3.35 6.42
C ALA A 146 -6.10 -2.54 7.72
N LEU A 147 -7.27 -1.96 8.04
CA LEU A 147 -7.47 -1.22 9.29
C LEU A 147 -7.55 -2.14 10.51
N GLU A 148 -8.18 -3.31 10.38
CA GLU A 148 -8.25 -4.32 11.46
C GLU A 148 -6.85 -4.76 11.89
N ASP A 149 -5.91 -4.81 10.95
CA ASP A 149 -4.49 -5.09 11.17
C ASP A 149 -3.75 -3.98 11.95
N MET A 150 -4.29 -2.76 11.94
CA MET A 150 -3.63 -1.52 12.39
C MET A 150 -4.27 -0.89 13.62
N MET A 151 -5.45 -1.36 14.03
CA MET A 151 -6.22 -0.78 15.13
C MET A 151 -6.90 -1.89 15.95
N PRO A 152 -6.96 -1.76 17.28
CA PRO A 152 -7.83 -2.63 18.08
C PRO A 152 -9.29 -2.53 17.62
N PRO A 153 -10.06 -3.63 17.62
CA PRO A 153 -11.43 -3.66 17.12
C PRO A 153 -12.33 -2.55 17.69
N GLU A 154 -12.29 -2.32 19.00
CA GLU A 154 -13.13 -1.32 19.67
C GLU A 154 -12.74 0.12 19.31
N ARG A 155 -11.48 0.34 18.93
CA ARG A 155 -11.00 1.66 18.49
C ARG A 155 -11.39 1.90 17.03
N MET A 156 -11.25 0.88 16.19
CA MET A 156 -11.66 0.94 14.79
C MET A 156 -13.16 1.21 14.68
N GLN A 157 -13.98 0.42 15.39
CA GLN A 157 -15.43 0.58 15.39
C GLN A 157 -15.85 2.01 15.78
N ARG A 158 -15.31 2.53 16.90
CA ARG A 158 -15.59 3.92 17.32
C ARG A 158 -15.18 4.95 16.28
N ALA A 159 -14.03 4.77 15.63
CA ALA A 159 -13.54 5.69 14.61
C ALA A 159 -14.40 5.69 13.34
N LEU A 160 -14.97 4.54 12.97
CA LEU A 160 -15.91 4.41 11.86
C LEU A 160 -17.26 5.06 12.22
N GLU A 161 -17.81 4.76 13.40
CA GLU A 161 -19.08 5.32 13.89
C GLU A 161 -19.01 6.86 14.01
N SER A 162 -17.89 7.39 14.50
CA SER A 162 -17.67 8.84 14.61
C SER A 162 -17.29 9.52 13.27
N ARG A 163 -17.15 8.75 12.19
CA ARG A 163 -16.62 9.20 10.88
C ARG A 163 -15.25 9.88 10.97
N THR A 164 -14.47 9.51 11.99
CA THR A 164 -13.04 9.86 12.06
C THR A 164 -12.27 9.07 11.01
N ILE A 165 -12.67 7.83 10.75
CA ILE A 165 -12.26 7.04 9.60
C ILE A 165 -13.49 6.78 8.76
N GLU A 166 -13.38 6.98 7.45
CA GLU A 166 -14.45 6.73 6.51
C GLU A 166 -13.94 5.85 5.37
N ILE A 167 -14.67 4.78 5.06
CA ILE A 167 -14.42 3.94 3.88
C ILE A 167 -15.64 4.08 2.97
N ALA A 168 -15.44 4.56 1.74
CA ALA A 168 -16.55 4.83 0.84
C ALA A 168 -16.16 4.66 -0.63
N PRO A 169 -17.13 4.40 -1.53
CA PRO A 169 -16.88 4.44 -2.96
C PRO A 169 -16.43 5.84 -3.41
N LEU A 170 -15.59 5.93 -4.44
CA LEU A 170 -15.06 7.20 -4.96
C LEU A 170 -16.16 8.22 -5.30
N ALA A 171 -17.32 7.75 -5.76
CA ALA A 171 -18.46 8.61 -6.09
C ALA A 171 -18.93 9.50 -4.91
N TYR A 172 -18.74 9.04 -3.67
CA TYR A 172 -19.13 9.75 -2.44
C TYR A 172 -18.21 10.95 -2.14
N MET A 173 -17.11 11.10 -2.87
CA MET A 173 -16.21 12.26 -2.74
C MET A 173 -16.75 13.51 -3.44
N ARG A 174 -17.77 13.37 -4.31
CA ARG A 174 -18.34 14.47 -5.07
C ARG A 174 -18.91 15.55 -4.15
N GLY A 175 -18.56 16.81 -4.42
CA GLY A 175 -19.07 17.97 -3.67
C GLY A 175 -18.48 18.15 -2.27
N ARG A 176 -17.48 17.35 -1.89
CA ARG A 176 -16.83 17.45 -0.57
C ARG A 176 -15.59 18.34 -0.60
N THR A 177 -15.20 18.84 0.56
CA THR A 177 -13.87 19.39 0.80
C THR A 177 -13.24 18.58 1.93
N LEU A 178 -12.13 17.93 1.62
CA LEU A 178 -11.42 17.01 2.51
C LEU A 178 -10.27 17.80 3.16
N GLY A 179 -10.59 18.58 4.19
CA GLY A 179 -9.63 19.33 5.03
C GLY A 179 -9.23 18.56 6.29
N ASP A 180 -7.99 18.78 6.74
CA ASP A 180 -7.38 18.13 7.90
C ASP A 180 -7.46 16.60 7.85
N SER A 181 -7.31 16.03 6.65
CA SER A 181 -7.55 14.61 6.40
C SER A 181 -6.39 13.95 5.67
N PHE A 182 -6.12 12.69 6.01
CA PHE A 182 -5.31 11.80 5.20
C PHE A 182 -6.25 10.99 4.28
N VAL A 183 -6.13 11.18 2.97
CA VAL A 183 -7.05 10.60 1.99
C VAL A 183 -6.30 9.57 1.15
N ILE A 184 -6.86 8.38 0.99
CA ILE A 184 -6.28 7.32 0.15
C ILE A 184 -7.29 6.99 -0.95
N LEU A 185 -6.86 7.08 -2.21
CA LEU A 185 -7.55 6.53 -3.36
C LEU A 185 -6.85 5.23 -3.77
N ASP A 186 -7.47 4.10 -3.45
CA ASP A 186 -6.97 2.77 -3.79
C ASP A 186 -7.53 2.26 -5.12
N GLU A 187 -6.78 1.38 -5.78
CA GLU A 187 -7.02 0.92 -7.16
C GLU A 187 -7.32 2.06 -8.15
N ALA A 188 -6.52 3.12 -8.07
CA ALA A 188 -6.71 4.33 -8.84
C ALA A 188 -6.63 4.12 -10.37
N GLN A 189 -6.05 3.01 -10.84
CA GLN A 189 -6.06 2.64 -12.25
C GLN A 189 -7.48 2.44 -12.79
N ASN A 190 -8.43 2.14 -11.90
CA ASN A 190 -9.85 1.93 -12.18
C ASN A 190 -10.68 3.21 -12.00
N ALA A 191 -10.06 4.34 -11.67
CA ALA A 191 -10.71 5.64 -11.73
C ALA A 191 -10.60 6.21 -13.14
N THR A 192 -11.71 6.75 -13.67
CA THR A 192 -11.65 7.54 -14.90
C THR A 192 -10.91 8.86 -14.67
N SER A 193 -10.48 9.48 -15.76
CA SER A 193 -9.82 10.79 -15.74
C SER A 193 -10.67 11.89 -15.07
N LEU A 194 -11.99 11.86 -15.29
CA LEU A 194 -12.93 12.79 -14.64
C LEU A 194 -13.01 12.54 -13.13
N GLN A 195 -13.06 11.27 -12.71
CA GLN A 195 -13.08 10.90 -11.29
C GLN A 195 -11.77 11.26 -10.58
N MET A 196 -10.63 11.07 -11.24
CA MET A 196 -9.31 11.46 -10.71
C MET A 196 -9.21 12.97 -10.52
N LYS A 197 -9.62 13.76 -11.52
CA LYS A 197 -9.70 15.23 -11.40
C LYS A 197 -10.67 15.65 -10.29
N MET A 198 -11.82 14.99 -10.20
CA MET A 198 -12.79 15.23 -9.13
C MET A 198 -12.14 15.01 -7.77
N PHE A 199 -11.48 13.86 -7.55
CA PHE A 199 -10.79 13.50 -6.31
C PHE A 199 -9.72 14.51 -5.91
N LEU A 200 -8.76 14.79 -6.79
CA LEU A 200 -7.64 15.70 -6.52
C LEU A 200 -8.12 17.11 -6.15
N THR A 201 -9.20 17.58 -6.79
CA THR A 201 -9.78 18.90 -6.49
C THR A 201 -10.66 18.93 -5.24
N ARG A 202 -10.81 17.83 -4.50
CA ARG A 202 -11.47 17.84 -3.17
C ARG A 202 -10.50 18.07 -2.02
N LEU A 203 -9.19 18.00 -2.25
CA LEU A 203 -8.18 18.17 -1.20
C LEU A 203 -8.26 19.59 -0.63
N GLY A 204 -8.47 19.68 0.67
CA GLY A 204 -8.51 20.93 1.43
C GLY A 204 -7.18 21.24 2.10
N VAL A 205 -7.16 22.32 2.88
CA VAL A 205 -5.99 22.74 3.65
C VAL A 205 -5.63 21.68 4.70
N ASN A 206 -4.33 21.55 5.00
CA ASN A 206 -3.77 20.60 5.97
C ASN A 206 -4.13 19.13 5.68
N SER A 207 -4.38 18.80 4.42
CA SER A 207 -4.67 17.43 3.99
C SER A 207 -3.54 16.83 3.20
N ARG A 208 -3.49 15.51 3.23
CA ARG A 208 -2.56 14.70 2.45
C ARG A 208 -3.33 13.67 1.65
N ALA A 209 -2.82 13.32 0.48
CA ALA A 209 -3.43 12.34 -0.39
C ALA A 209 -2.44 11.27 -0.82
N VAL A 210 -2.92 10.04 -0.91
CA VAL A 210 -2.18 8.93 -1.49
C VAL A 210 -3.03 8.29 -2.57
N ILE A 211 -2.44 8.08 -3.73
CA ILE A 211 -3.07 7.44 -4.87
C ILE A 211 -2.29 6.15 -5.11
N THR A 212 -2.93 5.00 -4.90
CA THR A 212 -2.31 3.69 -5.11
C THR A 212 -2.94 2.99 -6.31
N GLY A 213 -2.12 2.33 -7.12
CA GLY A 213 -2.65 1.55 -8.24
C GLY A 213 -1.62 0.73 -8.99
N ASP A 214 -2.10 -0.05 -9.95
CA ASP A 214 -1.30 -0.89 -10.84
C ASP A 214 -1.76 -0.71 -12.29
N LYS A 215 -0.91 -0.15 -13.14
CA LYS A 215 -1.27 0.14 -14.54
C LYS A 215 -1.47 -1.11 -15.40
N THR A 216 -0.97 -2.25 -14.94
CA THR A 216 -1.16 -3.52 -15.63
C THR A 216 -2.56 -4.09 -15.42
N GLN A 217 -3.26 -3.66 -14.35
CA GLN A 217 -4.57 -4.17 -13.91
C GLN A 217 -5.69 -3.13 -14.10
N ILE A 218 -5.79 -2.55 -15.31
CA ILE A 218 -6.86 -1.59 -15.66
C ILE A 218 -8.11 -2.36 -16.08
N ASP A 219 -9.16 -2.27 -15.28
CA ASP A 219 -10.46 -2.93 -15.50
C ASP A 219 -11.48 -2.02 -16.20
N LEU A 220 -11.06 -0.82 -16.62
CA LEU A 220 -11.91 0.09 -17.39
C LEU A 220 -12.14 -0.46 -18.81
N PRO A 221 -13.34 -0.27 -19.40
CA PRO A 221 -13.63 -0.70 -20.78
C PRO A 221 -12.62 -0.18 -21.80
N ASN A 222 -12.12 1.03 -21.59
CA ASN A 222 -11.02 1.61 -22.35
C ASN A 222 -9.86 1.95 -21.41
N ARG A 223 -8.73 1.26 -21.60
CA ARG A 223 -7.53 1.46 -20.76
C ARG A 223 -6.97 2.88 -20.83
N ALA A 224 -7.19 3.59 -21.95
CA ALA A 224 -6.74 4.97 -22.13
C ALA A 224 -7.48 5.99 -21.24
N ASP A 225 -8.64 5.61 -20.70
CA ASP A 225 -9.45 6.48 -19.85
C ASP A 225 -8.97 6.53 -18.40
N SER A 226 -8.03 5.65 -18.03
CA SER A 226 -7.48 5.56 -16.68
C SER A 226 -6.88 6.88 -16.22
N GLY A 227 -7.45 7.41 -15.14
CA GLY A 227 -6.97 8.63 -14.50
C GLY A 227 -5.56 8.48 -13.94
N LEU A 228 -5.17 7.26 -13.51
CA LEU A 228 -3.80 6.98 -13.03
C LEU A 228 -2.75 7.20 -14.13
N THR A 229 -3.01 6.69 -15.34
CA THR A 229 -2.12 6.88 -16.51
C THR A 229 -2.02 8.35 -16.89
N GLN A 230 -3.12 9.11 -16.76
CA GLN A 230 -3.08 10.54 -17.06
C GLN A 230 -2.29 11.34 -16.01
N VAL A 231 -2.53 11.12 -14.71
CA VAL A 231 -1.81 11.88 -13.66
C VAL A 231 -0.31 11.62 -13.71
N GLU A 232 0.10 10.39 -14.04
CA GLU A 232 1.51 10.08 -14.27
C GLU A 232 2.12 10.92 -15.40
N ARG A 233 1.35 11.23 -16.44
CA ARG A 233 1.85 12.00 -17.58
C ARG A 233 2.08 13.48 -17.26
N PHE A 234 1.23 14.09 -16.41
CA PHE A 234 1.22 15.56 -16.27
C PHE A 234 1.46 16.11 -14.86
N LEU A 235 1.36 15.30 -13.80
CA LEU A 235 1.70 15.75 -12.44
C LEU A 235 3.20 15.69 -12.06
N PRO A 236 4.10 14.98 -12.79
CA PRO A 236 5.52 15.09 -12.48
C PRO A 236 6.02 16.54 -12.56
N GLY A 237 6.80 16.97 -11.56
CA GLY A 237 7.37 18.31 -11.46
C GLY A 237 6.56 19.33 -10.64
N PHE A 238 5.38 18.95 -10.15
CA PHE A 238 4.64 19.77 -9.19
C PHE A 238 5.26 19.63 -7.78
N ASP A 239 5.50 20.77 -7.12
CA ASP A 239 5.96 20.78 -5.74
C ASP A 239 4.93 20.14 -4.79
N GLY A 240 5.42 19.41 -3.79
CA GLY A 240 4.59 18.64 -2.86
C GLY A 240 4.00 17.33 -3.41
N ILE A 241 4.28 16.96 -4.67
CA ILE A 241 3.85 15.68 -5.26
C ILE A 241 5.03 14.74 -5.48
N ALA A 242 4.98 13.55 -4.88
CA ALA A 242 5.96 12.49 -5.10
C ALA A 242 5.37 11.30 -5.86
N PHE A 243 6.18 10.73 -6.76
CA PHE A 243 5.89 9.47 -7.43
C PHE A 243 6.81 8.38 -6.88
N HIS A 244 6.23 7.22 -6.57
CA HIS A 244 6.98 6.04 -6.16
C HIS A 244 6.57 4.84 -7.02
N TYR A 245 7.55 4.23 -7.67
CA TYR A 245 7.35 3.06 -8.53
C TYR A 245 7.88 1.82 -7.82
N PHE A 246 6.98 0.93 -7.44
CA PHE A 246 7.33 -0.38 -6.91
C PHE A 246 7.68 -1.34 -8.04
N SER A 247 8.55 -2.28 -7.73
CA SER A 247 8.99 -3.36 -8.62
C SER A 247 8.63 -4.72 -8.05
N ASP A 248 8.91 -5.79 -8.80
CA ASP A 248 8.77 -7.17 -8.30
C ASP A 248 9.67 -7.46 -7.08
N ALA A 249 10.77 -6.70 -6.92
CA ALA A 249 11.62 -6.80 -5.73
C ALA A 249 10.88 -6.40 -4.44
N ASP A 250 9.83 -5.57 -4.54
CA ASP A 250 9.04 -5.10 -3.41
C ASP A 250 7.89 -6.05 -3.04
N VAL A 251 7.66 -7.11 -3.84
CA VAL A 251 6.55 -8.04 -3.64
C VAL A 251 6.85 -8.98 -2.48
N ILE A 252 6.12 -8.80 -1.38
CA ILE A 252 6.20 -9.67 -0.22
C ILE A 252 5.02 -10.65 -0.26
N ARG A 253 5.33 -11.90 -0.59
CA ARG A 253 4.37 -13.01 -0.58
C ARG A 253 5.04 -14.20 0.08
N HIS A 254 4.21 -15.03 0.71
CA HIS A 254 4.63 -16.32 1.26
C HIS A 254 5.35 -17.15 0.18
N ARG A 255 6.40 -17.88 0.57
CA ARG A 255 7.22 -18.70 -0.36
C ARG A 255 6.37 -19.53 -1.34
N LEU A 256 5.37 -20.26 -0.83
CA LEU A 256 4.51 -21.11 -1.67
C LEU A 256 3.71 -20.29 -2.70
N VAL A 257 3.26 -19.10 -2.36
CA VAL A 257 2.51 -18.24 -3.30
C VAL A 257 3.42 -17.81 -4.45
N ARG A 258 4.70 -17.52 -4.17
CA ARG A 258 5.68 -17.20 -5.22
C ARG A 258 5.92 -18.41 -6.14
N GLU A 259 6.02 -19.61 -5.58
CA GLU A 259 6.19 -20.84 -6.35
C GLU A 259 4.98 -21.12 -7.25
N ILE A 260 3.76 -20.95 -6.73
CA ILE A 260 2.52 -21.09 -7.50
C ILE A 260 2.48 -20.07 -8.64
N VAL A 261 2.76 -18.79 -8.37
CA VAL A 261 2.76 -17.74 -9.42
C VAL A 261 3.77 -18.06 -10.52
N LYS A 262 4.97 -18.54 -10.16
CA LYS A 262 5.98 -18.97 -11.14
C LYS A 262 5.51 -20.14 -11.99
N ALA A 263 4.82 -21.11 -11.40
CA ALA A 263 4.27 -22.26 -12.13
C ALA A 263 3.23 -21.81 -13.17
N TYR A 264 2.31 -20.91 -12.80
CA TYR A 264 1.33 -20.35 -13.74
C TYR A 264 1.99 -19.52 -14.86
N ALA A 265 3.01 -18.72 -14.55
CA ALA A 265 3.72 -17.94 -15.56
C ALA A 265 4.44 -18.85 -16.59
N ALA A 266 5.08 -19.92 -16.12
CA ALA A 266 5.76 -20.88 -16.99
C ALA A 266 4.79 -21.65 -17.89
N ASP A 267 3.57 -21.93 -17.43
CA ASP A 267 2.51 -22.55 -18.22
C ASP A 267 1.97 -21.59 -19.30
N ALA A 268 1.74 -20.33 -18.94
CA ALA A 268 1.29 -19.30 -19.88
C ALA A 268 2.29 -19.02 -21.01
N GLU A 269 3.60 -19.14 -20.76
CA GLU A 269 4.65 -19.05 -21.78
C GLU A 269 4.73 -20.30 -22.69
N GLN A 270 4.20 -21.43 -22.25
CA GLN A 270 4.17 -22.69 -23.00
C GLN A 270 2.84 -22.93 -23.75
N ALA A 271 1.84 -22.09 -23.51
CA ALA A 271 0.59 -22.12 -24.25
C ALA A 271 0.81 -21.65 -25.72
N PRO A 272 0.34 -22.42 -26.72
CA PRO A 272 0.59 -22.15 -28.15
C PRO A 272 -0.12 -20.90 -28.69
#